data_AF-A0A2V8GUH3-F1
#
_entry.id   AF-A0A2V8GUH3-F1
#
_cell.length_a   1.000
_cell.length_b   1.000
_cell.length_c   1.000
_cell.angle_alpha   90.00
_cell.angle_beta   90.00
_cell.angle_gamma   90.00
#
_symmetry.space_group_name_H-M   'P 1'
#
loop_
_entity.id
_entity.type
_entity.pdbx_description
1 polymer ?
#
loop_
_entity_poly.entity_id
_entity_poly.type
_entity_poly.pdbx_seq_one_letter_code
_entity_poly.pdbx_strand_id
1 'polypeptide(L)'
;MEQKIDALRVVQDPQYAASLSESQWRMLANDPVWNELVGEFHEMTAPVIALYAAQLGQAAPRPRAAQPPAARPAPAAASEPPRFDVIGKRVPRLHGLGVVTNLGHYCENMRMNRMLFTRTLRSPYPHAKVKRVDTRKAEALPGVVAVLHRGNLPAEYRDVKLGSGPPDRYLFNEEVFEVGSPIAVVAAASEHIADEAIHSIEVDYEVLPATLDMMEGAAPGALKQWDNQENGTIIATTPPLVRGNPDGGRADVNIDATLSKPTEQHLALEITNSLMYWEEDRLIVYYTNQHAHGTRAGLSQALKIPANRIRVIQPGYMGSGYGYRSGIDLAEVHAAILAKMTGRPIKTMYTREEDFVTRTHRPQFRNEMKLGINRDGTIQYGRFRVLANVGAQRAGAANGSWFNMQNLYKIPNLKLEAIDVFTNSYKSGPYRCVSHPNGTFALEMTMDKAAYAIGMDPVEFRLKNLNETGNPDTKKPFSNPGIRDCIVSASNRLGWKEKWHAPRAREVRPGIFHGIGLAAHACSHGAGTNPATGQVIVNSDGSAQCVSGCTEIGPGQRTEMAMIAAEAL
;
A
#
# COMPACT_ATOMS: atom_id res chain seq x y z
N MET A 1 20.23 42.18 18.16
CA MET A 1 20.66 40.99 18.91
C MET A 1 19.40 40.23 19.28
N GLU A 2 19.10 39.13 18.60
CA GLU A 2 18.00 38.25 19.04
C GLU A 2 18.38 37.64 20.39
N GLN A 3 17.46 37.72 21.34
CA GLN A 3 17.67 37.27 22.71
C GLN A 3 17.81 35.74 22.70
N LYS A 4 18.95 35.22 23.16
CA LYS A 4 19.20 33.78 23.24
C LYS A 4 18.17 33.15 24.19
N ILE A 5 17.41 32.18 23.71
CA ILE A 5 16.41 31.46 24.51
C ILE A 5 17.13 30.42 25.36
N ASP A 6 16.89 30.46 26.67
CA ASP A 6 17.40 29.45 27.60
C ASP A 6 16.46 28.23 27.59
N ALA A 7 16.93 27.13 26.98
CA ALA A 7 16.17 25.89 26.84
C ALA A 7 15.75 25.28 28.18
N LEU A 8 16.60 25.36 29.21
CA LEU A 8 16.30 24.80 30.52
C LEU A 8 15.22 25.63 31.23
N ARG A 9 15.30 26.97 31.12
CA ARG A 9 14.27 27.86 31.65
C ARG A 9 12.91 27.62 31.00
N VAL A 10 12.87 27.31 29.70
CA VAL A 10 11.62 26.97 29.01
C VAL A 10 10.95 25.74 29.62
N VAL A 11 11.73 24.74 30.05
CA VAL A 11 11.21 23.54 30.71
C VAL A 11 10.74 23.82 32.15
N GLN A 12 11.44 24.71 32.86
CA GLN A 12 11.23 24.95 34.30
C GLN A 12 10.17 26.03 34.62
N ASP A 13 9.91 26.95 33.69
CA ASP A 13 9.04 28.11 33.89
C ASP A 13 7.91 28.13 32.83
N PRO A 14 6.73 27.58 33.15
CA PRO A 14 5.59 27.56 32.23
C PRO A 14 5.12 28.95 31.78
N GLN A 15 5.30 29.99 32.61
CA GLN A 15 4.92 31.37 32.24
C GLN A 15 5.90 31.94 31.23
N TYR A 16 7.20 31.68 31.41
CA TYR A 16 8.22 32.03 30.42
C TYR A 16 8.01 31.29 29.11
N ALA A 17 7.74 29.98 29.13
CA ALA A 17 7.42 29.21 27.94
C ALA A 17 6.17 29.75 27.21
N ALA A 18 5.13 30.10 27.95
CA ALA A 18 3.91 30.70 27.40
C ALA A 18 4.13 32.08 26.77
N SER A 19 5.18 32.80 27.17
CA SER A 19 5.52 34.14 26.67
C SER A 19 6.30 34.14 25.35
N LEU A 20 6.81 32.98 24.92
CA LEU A 20 7.62 32.88 23.72
C LEU A 20 6.77 33.01 22.44
N SER A 21 7.24 33.82 21.50
CA SER A 21 6.66 33.93 20.16
C SER A 21 6.95 32.71 19.28
N GLU A 22 6.20 32.53 18.19
CA GLU A 22 6.44 31.46 17.20
C GLU A 22 7.89 31.46 16.66
N SER A 23 8.46 32.65 16.44
CA SER A 23 9.85 32.78 15.99
C SER A 23 10.86 32.26 17.02
N GLN A 24 10.61 32.50 18.31
CA GLN A 24 11.45 32.04 19.42
C GLN A 24 11.30 30.52 19.64
N TRP A 25 10.10 29.98 19.46
CA TRP A 25 9.87 28.53 19.44
C TRP A 25 10.60 27.83 18.28
N ARG A 26 10.64 28.45 17.10
CA ARG A 26 11.42 27.93 15.95
C ARG A 26 12.92 27.99 16.20
N MET A 27 13.42 29.05 16.86
CA MET A 27 14.81 29.11 17.28
C MET A 27 15.14 28.01 18.28
N LEU A 28 14.28 27.82 19.28
CA LEU A 28 14.44 26.79 20.31
C LEU A 28 14.42 25.36 19.72
N ALA A 29 13.58 25.09 18.73
CA ALA A 29 13.57 23.80 18.03
C ALA A 29 14.88 23.46 17.30
N ASN A 30 15.72 24.46 17.02
CA ASN A 30 17.04 24.28 16.45
C ASN A 30 18.16 24.38 17.50
N ASP A 31 17.83 24.57 18.78
CA ASP A 31 18.80 24.63 19.87
C ASP A 31 19.24 23.19 20.28
N PRO A 32 20.56 22.91 20.33
CA PRO A 32 21.06 21.57 20.67
C PRO A 32 20.66 21.09 22.07
N VAL A 33 20.63 21.99 23.06
CA VAL A 33 20.29 21.66 24.44
C VAL A 33 18.80 21.34 24.55
N TRP A 34 17.96 22.08 23.82
CA TRP A 34 16.54 21.75 23.71
C TRP A 34 16.32 20.37 23.08
N ASN A 35 17.04 20.04 22.02
CA ASN A 35 16.91 18.74 21.35
C ASN A 35 17.34 17.57 22.25
N GLU A 36 18.38 17.74 23.07
CA GLU A 36 18.81 16.77 24.09
C GLU A 36 17.75 16.60 25.18
N LEU A 37 17.19 17.71 25.71
CA LEU A 37 16.11 17.68 26.70
C LEU A 37 14.85 16.99 26.19
N VAL A 38 14.50 17.18 24.91
CA VAL A 38 13.37 16.49 24.27
C VAL A 38 13.67 15.01 24.06
N GLY A 39 14.90 14.67 23.68
CA GLY A 39 15.31 13.29 23.38
C GLY A 39 15.44 12.41 24.62
N GLU A 40 16.02 12.94 25.71
CA GLU A 40 16.35 12.16 26.91
C GLU A 40 15.40 12.40 28.09
N PHE A 41 14.79 13.58 28.19
CA PHE A 41 13.98 14.01 29.34
C PHE A 41 12.55 14.37 28.92
N HIS A 42 11.94 13.53 28.10
CA HIS A 42 10.61 13.74 27.52
C HIS A 42 9.51 14.09 28.55
N GLU A 43 9.51 13.44 29.73
CA GLU A 43 8.51 13.71 30.78
C GLU A 43 8.54 15.15 31.27
N MET A 44 9.70 15.80 31.26
CA MET A 44 9.87 17.19 31.68
C MET A 44 9.44 18.18 30.58
N THR A 45 9.65 17.83 29.30
CA THR A 45 9.37 18.72 28.17
C THR A 45 7.91 18.61 27.68
N ALA A 46 7.22 17.50 27.94
CA ALA A 46 5.87 17.24 27.46
C ALA A 46 4.82 18.31 27.87
N PRO A 47 4.76 18.78 29.13
CA PRO A 47 3.76 19.79 29.54
C PRO A 47 3.96 21.13 28.83
N VAL A 48 5.21 21.51 28.62
CA VAL A 48 5.59 22.77 27.98
C VAL A 48 5.29 22.76 26.48
N ILE A 49 5.58 21.64 25.80
CA ILE A 49 5.24 21.45 24.39
C ILE A 49 3.72 21.44 24.20
N ALA A 50 2.96 20.83 25.13
CA ALA A 50 1.50 20.84 25.10
C ALA A 50 0.93 22.26 25.23
N LEU A 51 1.55 23.10 26.05
CA LEU A 51 1.15 24.50 26.26
C LEU A 51 1.37 25.34 24.99
N TYR A 52 2.50 25.16 24.31
CA TYR A 52 2.74 25.77 22.99
C TYR A 52 1.75 25.29 21.92
N ALA A 53 1.45 23.98 21.89
CA ALA A 53 0.50 23.41 20.95
C ALA A 53 -0.91 24.00 21.11
N ALA A 54 -1.33 24.26 22.35
CA ALA A 54 -2.61 24.92 22.64
C ALA A 54 -2.67 26.37 22.09
N GLN A 55 -1.55 27.11 22.12
CA GLN A 55 -1.47 28.46 21.56
C GLN A 55 -1.54 28.48 20.03
N LEU A 56 -0.94 27.49 19.36
CA LEU A 56 -1.03 27.36 17.89
C LEU A 56 -2.46 27.08 17.39
N GLY A 57 -3.30 26.47 18.22
CA GLY A 57 -4.73 26.22 17.93
C GLY A 57 -5.60 27.47 17.88
N GLN A 58 -5.10 28.63 18.33
CA GLN A 58 -5.85 29.89 18.42
C GLN A 58 -5.45 30.93 17.34
N ALA A 59 -4.66 30.54 16.33
CA ALA A 59 -4.17 31.48 15.31
C ALA A 59 -5.30 32.11 14.47
N ALA A 60 -5.33 33.45 14.43
CA ALA A 60 -6.31 34.30 13.77
C ALA A 60 -6.52 33.99 12.27
N PRO A 61 -7.73 34.27 11.72
CA PRO A 61 -8.05 34.03 10.32
C PRO A 61 -7.12 34.82 9.38
N ARG A 62 -6.51 34.12 8.41
CA ARG A 62 -5.71 34.74 7.35
C ARG A 62 -6.59 35.52 6.37
N PRO A 63 -6.08 36.62 5.77
CA PRO A 63 -6.83 37.41 4.81
C PRO A 63 -7.16 36.58 3.55
N ARG A 64 -8.41 36.74 3.10
CA ARG A 64 -9.02 36.06 1.96
C ARG A 64 -8.26 36.38 0.68
N ALA A 65 -7.73 35.36 0.00
CA ALA A 65 -7.13 35.53 -1.33
C ALA A 65 -8.19 36.05 -2.32
N ALA A 66 -7.76 36.98 -3.19
CA ALA A 66 -8.61 37.58 -4.21
C ALA A 66 -9.21 36.51 -5.16
N GLN A 67 -10.50 36.66 -5.48
CA GLN A 67 -11.21 35.78 -6.39
C GLN A 67 -10.65 35.88 -7.82
N PRO A 68 -10.41 34.75 -8.52
CA PRO A 68 -10.13 34.77 -9.94
C PRO A 68 -11.39 35.20 -10.74
N PRO A 69 -11.21 35.78 -11.95
CA PRO A 69 -12.32 36.30 -12.74
C PRO A 69 -13.31 35.21 -13.17
N ALA A 70 -14.58 35.62 -13.28
CA ALA A 70 -15.73 34.75 -13.47
C ALA A 70 -15.63 33.88 -14.74
N ALA A 71 -15.76 32.57 -14.55
CA ALA A 71 -15.99 31.61 -15.64
C ALA A 71 -17.46 31.70 -16.11
N ARG A 72 -17.68 31.45 -17.42
CA ARG A 72 -19.01 31.40 -18.06
C ARG A 72 -19.98 30.46 -17.33
N PRO A 73 -21.29 30.73 -17.38
CA PRO A 73 -22.28 30.02 -16.58
C PRO A 73 -22.39 28.55 -16.98
N ALA A 74 -22.23 27.68 -15.99
CA ALA A 74 -22.55 26.26 -16.07
C ALA A 74 -24.07 26.05 -16.21
N PRO A 75 -24.53 24.97 -16.87
CA PRO A 75 -25.95 24.66 -16.98
C PRO A 75 -26.59 24.41 -15.59
N ALA A 76 -27.86 24.82 -15.48
CA ALA A 76 -28.78 24.79 -14.34
C ALA A 76 -28.27 24.19 -13.01
N ALA A 77 -28.16 25.07 -12.01
CA ALA A 77 -27.70 24.84 -10.66
C ALA A 77 -28.33 23.61 -9.97
N ALA A 78 -27.51 22.61 -9.68
CA ALA A 78 -27.60 21.94 -8.38
C ALA A 78 -27.50 23.03 -7.30
N SER A 79 -28.31 22.92 -6.25
CA SER A 79 -28.23 23.79 -5.06
C SER A 79 -26.77 24.04 -4.66
N GLU A 80 -26.44 25.28 -4.26
CA GLU A 80 -25.10 25.55 -3.71
C GLU A 80 -24.79 24.46 -2.68
N PRO A 81 -23.63 23.78 -2.79
CA PRO A 81 -23.31 22.70 -1.87
C PRO A 81 -23.38 23.27 -0.44
N PRO A 82 -23.96 22.52 0.52
CA PRO A 82 -24.11 22.98 1.88
C PRO A 82 -22.76 23.49 2.39
N ARG A 83 -22.76 24.72 2.89
CA ARG A 83 -21.56 25.35 3.40
C ARG A 83 -21.28 24.77 4.79
N PHE A 84 -20.40 23.79 4.82
CA PHE A 84 -19.91 23.19 6.04
C PHE A 84 -18.98 24.14 6.81
N ASP A 85 -19.01 24.05 8.13
CA ASP A 85 -18.19 24.87 9.03
C ASP A 85 -16.78 24.32 9.15
N VAL A 86 -16.65 22.99 9.21
CA VAL A 86 -15.39 22.24 9.35
C VAL A 86 -15.05 21.47 8.08
N ILE A 87 -15.99 20.74 7.48
CA ILE A 87 -15.73 19.96 6.26
C ILE A 87 -15.33 20.89 5.10
N GLY A 88 -14.30 20.49 4.36
CA GLY A 88 -13.76 21.28 3.24
C GLY A 88 -12.85 22.44 3.65
N LYS A 89 -12.61 22.67 4.95
CA LYS A 89 -11.59 23.62 5.42
C LYS A 89 -10.22 22.97 5.51
N ARG A 90 -9.17 23.80 5.45
CA ARG A 90 -7.79 23.37 5.72
C ARG A 90 -7.55 23.41 7.23
N VAL A 91 -7.43 22.25 7.86
CA VAL A 91 -7.07 22.12 9.28
C VAL A 91 -5.70 21.44 9.41
N PRO A 92 -4.88 21.82 10.42
CA PRO A 92 -3.70 21.04 10.78
C PRO A 92 -4.08 19.60 11.12
N ARG A 93 -3.20 18.65 10.78
CA ARG A 93 -3.42 17.23 11.09
C ARG A 93 -3.27 16.99 12.59
N LEU A 94 -4.19 16.24 13.19
CA LEU A 94 -4.18 15.95 14.63
C LEU A 94 -2.88 15.28 15.10
N HIS A 95 -2.32 14.37 14.30
CA HIS A 95 -1.03 13.73 14.60
C HIS A 95 0.17 14.48 14.02
N GLY A 96 -0.04 15.61 13.35
CA GLY A 96 1.03 16.38 12.71
C GLY A 96 2.10 16.82 13.72
N LEU A 97 1.69 17.25 14.90
CA LEU A 97 2.61 17.61 15.99
C LEU A 97 3.52 16.43 16.36
N GLY A 98 2.94 15.26 16.64
CA GLY A 98 3.71 14.07 17.01
C GLY A 98 4.70 13.61 15.94
N VAL A 99 4.42 13.87 14.66
CA VAL A 99 5.36 13.60 13.57
C VAL A 99 6.54 14.58 13.58
N VAL A 100 6.31 15.88 13.78
CA VAL A 100 7.37 16.90 13.67
C VAL A 100 8.18 17.09 14.97
N THR A 101 7.67 16.62 16.11
CA THR A 101 8.35 16.71 17.42
C THR A 101 8.88 15.36 17.92
N ASN A 102 8.75 14.29 17.14
CA ASN A 102 9.08 12.92 17.55
C ASN A 102 8.29 12.41 18.78
N LEU A 103 7.18 13.06 19.13
CA LEU A 103 6.28 12.61 20.19
C LEU A 103 5.31 11.51 19.74
N GLY A 104 5.30 11.18 18.44
CA GLY A 104 4.50 10.10 17.90
C GLY A 104 5.00 8.72 18.30
N HIS A 105 4.11 7.86 18.77
CA HIS A 105 4.45 6.48 19.12
C HIS A 105 4.46 5.59 17.88
N TYR A 106 5.62 5.46 17.25
CA TYR A 106 5.85 4.45 16.22
C TYR A 106 6.12 3.09 16.89
N CYS A 107 5.61 2.01 16.29
CA CYS A 107 5.84 0.66 16.83
C CYS A 107 7.34 0.37 16.94
N GLU A 108 8.14 0.90 16.00
CA GLU A 108 9.59 0.76 15.93
C GLU A 108 10.29 1.19 17.23
N ASN A 109 9.80 2.26 17.86
CA ASN A 109 10.41 2.87 19.05
C ASN A 109 9.93 2.22 20.36
N MET A 110 8.93 1.34 20.31
CA MET A 110 8.40 0.70 21.51
C MET A 110 9.41 -0.28 22.11
N ARG A 111 9.54 -0.24 23.43
CA ARG A 111 10.42 -1.10 24.22
C ARG A 111 9.65 -1.67 25.40
N MET A 112 10.01 -2.88 25.82
CA MET A 112 9.46 -3.55 27.00
C MET A 112 10.57 -4.24 27.78
N ASN A 113 10.37 -4.40 29.09
CA ASN A 113 11.30 -5.13 29.94
C ASN A 113 11.44 -6.58 29.47
N ARG A 114 12.69 -7.08 29.45
CA ARG A 114 13.03 -8.44 29.03
C ARG A 114 12.59 -8.77 27.60
N MET A 115 12.36 -7.79 26.75
CA MET A 115 12.05 -7.99 25.34
C MET A 115 13.18 -8.77 24.63
N LEU A 116 12.80 -9.60 23.65
CA LEU A 116 13.71 -10.29 22.74
C LEU A 116 13.55 -9.72 21.34
N PHE A 117 14.60 -9.77 20.55
CA PHE A 117 14.63 -9.33 19.17
C PHE A 117 14.74 -10.53 18.25
N THR A 118 14.04 -10.48 17.12
CA THR A 118 14.05 -11.56 16.14
C THR A 118 14.84 -11.23 14.88
N ARG A 119 15.54 -12.24 14.37
CA ARG A 119 16.10 -12.29 13.03
C ARG A 119 15.70 -13.61 12.39
N THR A 120 15.41 -13.59 11.10
CA THR A 120 14.99 -14.79 10.38
C THR A 120 16.07 -15.18 9.38
N LEU A 121 16.54 -16.42 9.46
CA LEU A 121 17.30 -17.01 8.37
C LEU A 121 16.35 -17.29 7.20
N ARG A 122 16.72 -16.81 6.02
CA ARG A 122 15.90 -16.87 4.81
C ARG A 122 16.56 -17.72 3.74
N SER A 123 15.74 -18.32 2.88
CA SER A 123 16.23 -19.02 1.69
C SER A 123 16.99 -18.03 0.79
N PRO A 124 18.25 -18.35 0.40
CA PRO A 124 18.94 -17.63 -0.65
C PRO A 124 18.54 -18.11 -2.06
N TYR A 125 17.76 -19.20 -2.15
CA TYR A 125 17.40 -19.84 -3.41
C TYR A 125 15.95 -19.54 -3.81
N PRO A 126 15.69 -19.30 -5.12
CA PRO A 126 14.34 -19.11 -5.64
C PRO A 126 13.54 -20.42 -5.67
N HIS A 127 14.19 -21.57 -5.75
CA HIS A 127 13.54 -22.87 -5.63
C HIS A 127 14.49 -23.90 -5.03
N ALA A 128 14.13 -24.49 -3.88
CA ALA A 128 14.94 -25.52 -3.24
C ALA A 128 14.11 -26.35 -2.25
N LYS A 129 14.54 -27.60 -2.00
CA LYS A 129 14.09 -28.38 -0.85
C LYS A 129 15.06 -28.19 0.32
N VAL A 130 14.51 -27.93 1.50
CA VAL A 130 15.25 -27.85 2.76
C VAL A 130 15.36 -29.25 3.33
N LYS A 131 16.56 -29.85 3.28
CA LYS A 131 16.82 -31.22 3.74
C LYS A 131 17.08 -31.29 5.23
N ARG A 132 17.84 -30.33 5.74
CA ARG A 132 18.26 -30.27 7.15
C ARG A 132 18.48 -28.83 7.57
N VAL A 133 18.14 -28.52 8.82
CA VAL A 133 18.44 -27.25 9.48
C VAL A 133 19.12 -27.59 10.80
N ASP A 134 20.33 -27.08 11.02
CA ASP A 134 21.14 -27.29 12.22
C ASP A 134 21.30 -25.98 12.99
N THR A 135 20.64 -25.91 14.14
CA THR A 135 20.58 -24.71 14.98
C THR A 135 21.55 -24.75 16.16
N ARG A 136 22.29 -25.86 16.36
CA ARG A 136 23.05 -26.11 17.60
C ARG A 136 24.06 -25.00 17.93
N LYS A 137 24.76 -24.48 16.92
CA LYS A 137 25.72 -23.38 17.10
C LYS A 137 25.01 -22.07 17.49
N ALA A 138 23.90 -21.77 16.83
CA ALA A 138 23.10 -20.59 17.14
C ALA A 138 22.50 -20.65 18.55
N GLU A 139 21.97 -21.81 18.96
CA GLU A 139 21.42 -22.04 20.30
C GLU A 139 22.47 -21.94 21.41
N ALA A 140 23.73 -22.24 21.11
CA ALA A 140 24.83 -22.15 22.06
C ALA A 140 25.35 -20.72 22.29
N LEU A 141 24.97 -19.74 21.45
CA LEU A 141 25.44 -18.37 21.58
C LEU A 141 24.84 -17.68 22.82
N PRO A 142 25.67 -17.05 23.68
CA PRO A 142 25.17 -16.31 24.83
C PRO A 142 24.15 -15.23 24.45
N GLY A 143 22.97 -15.29 25.07
CA GLY A 143 21.89 -14.34 24.83
C GLY A 143 20.86 -14.78 23.78
N VAL A 144 21.10 -15.86 23.04
CA VAL A 144 20.04 -16.56 22.29
C VAL A 144 19.12 -17.27 23.28
N VAL A 145 17.81 -17.11 23.11
CA VAL A 145 16.80 -17.67 24.02
C VAL A 145 15.98 -18.76 23.36
N ALA A 146 15.69 -18.61 22.07
CA ALA A 146 14.99 -19.63 21.30
C ALA A 146 15.35 -19.53 19.82
N VAL A 147 15.37 -20.68 19.14
CA VAL A 147 15.40 -20.77 17.68
C VAL A 147 14.19 -21.61 17.25
N LEU A 148 13.37 -21.09 16.35
CA LEU A 148 12.16 -21.75 15.85
C LEU A 148 12.34 -22.11 14.37
N HIS A 149 12.09 -23.36 13.99
CA HIS A 149 12.17 -23.86 12.62
C HIS A 149 11.20 -25.04 12.41
N ARG A 150 11.14 -25.59 11.20
CA ARG A 150 10.21 -26.70 10.85
C ARG A 150 10.28 -27.89 11.81
N GLY A 151 11.48 -28.28 12.26
CA GLY A 151 11.70 -29.50 13.05
C GLY A 151 11.21 -29.40 14.49
N ASN A 152 11.26 -28.20 15.09
CA ASN A 152 10.85 -27.96 16.47
C ASN A 152 9.54 -27.16 16.60
N LEU A 153 8.89 -26.82 15.48
CA LEU A 153 7.59 -26.17 15.47
C LEU A 153 6.55 -27.04 16.20
N PRO A 154 5.80 -26.49 17.19
CA PRO A 154 4.75 -27.23 17.89
C PRO A 154 3.75 -27.87 16.91
N ALA A 155 3.32 -29.08 17.22
CA ALA A 155 2.56 -29.93 16.30
C ALA A 155 1.27 -29.25 15.81
N GLU A 156 0.61 -28.49 16.68
CA GLU A 156 -0.61 -27.75 16.39
C GLU A 156 -0.43 -26.63 15.36
N TYR A 157 0.80 -26.22 15.05
CA TYR A 157 1.11 -25.16 14.08
C TYR A 157 1.73 -25.67 12.77
N ARG A 158 1.99 -26.98 12.63
CA ARG A 158 2.68 -27.55 11.46
C ARG A 158 1.87 -27.51 10.16
N ASP A 159 0.55 -27.49 10.28
CA ASP A 159 -0.43 -27.43 9.20
C ASP A 159 -0.89 -25.98 8.90
N VAL A 160 -0.44 -25.00 9.70
CA VAL A 160 -0.82 -23.60 9.52
C VAL A 160 -0.21 -23.06 8.25
N LYS A 161 -1.07 -22.58 7.35
CA LYS A 161 -0.71 -21.95 6.09
C LYS A 161 -1.37 -20.59 5.93
N LEU A 162 -0.66 -19.67 5.28
CA LEU A 162 -1.13 -18.31 4.98
C LEU A 162 -1.33 -18.12 3.48
N GLY A 163 -2.22 -17.23 3.08
CA GLY A 163 -2.51 -16.98 1.67
C GLY A 163 -3.46 -18.01 1.05
N SER A 164 -3.75 -17.84 -0.23
CA SER A 164 -4.82 -18.57 -0.92
C SER A 164 -4.40 -19.16 -2.27
N GLY A 165 -3.17 -18.92 -2.72
CA GLY A 165 -2.65 -19.45 -3.98
C GLY A 165 -1.62 -20.55 -3.72
N PRO A 166 -1.54 -21.60 -4.55
CA PRO A 166 -0.46 -22.57 -4.48
C PRO A 166 0.90 -21.94 -4.87
N PRO A 167 2.02 -22.58 -4.51
CA PRO A 167 2.11 -23.68 -3.55
C PRO A 167 1.79 -23.23 -2.12
N ASP A 168 1.45 -24.17 -1.24
CA ASP A 168 1.10 -23.85 0.15
C ASP A 168 2.24 -23.10 0.86
N ARG A 169 1.86 -22.16 1.72
CA ARG A 169 2.77 -21.28 2.45
C ARG A 169 2.68 -21.54 3.95
N TYR A 170 3.34 -22.60 4.38
CA TYR A 170 3.45 -22.95 5.79
C TYR A 170 4.36 -21.98 6.54
N LEU A 171 4.30 -22.01 7.87
CA LEU A 171 5.20 -21.22 8.72
C LEU A 171 6.68 -21.48 8.42
N PHE A 172 7.03 -22.71 8.08
CA PHE A 172 8.32 -23.10 7.53
C PHE A 172 8.06 -24.17 6.47
N ASN A 173 8.37 -23.88 5.21
CA ASN A 173 8.20 -24.83 4.12
C ASN A 173 9.39 -25.80 4.05
N GLU A 174 9.11 -27.04 3.66
CA GLU A 174 10.13 -28.03 3.29
C GLU A 174 10.61 -27.84 1.85
N GLU A 175 9.79 -27.20 1.01
CA GLU A 175 10.14 -26.76 -0.35
C GLU A 175 9.81 -25.27 -0.49
N VAL A 176 10.84 -24.47 -0.76
CA VAL A 176 10.77 -23.02 -0.84
C VAL A 176 10.74 -22.59 -2.29
N PHE A 177 9.91 -21.59 -2.60
CA PHE A 177 9.67 -21.14 -3.97
C PHE A 177 9.97 -19.65 -4.20
N GLU A 178 10.62 -19.00 -3.23
CA GLU A 178 11.12 -17.64 -3.37
C GLU A 178 12.36 -17.43 -2.50
N VAL A 179 13.26 -16.58 -2.99
CA VAL A 179 14.28 -15.95 -2.15
C VAL A 179 13.57 -15.16 -1.06
N GLY A 180 13.98 -15.32 0.20
CA GLY A 180 13.32 -14.67 1.33
C GLY A 180 12.39 -15.57 2.16
N SER A 181 12.05 -16.77 1.66
CA SER A 181 11.25 -17.75 2.41
C SER A 181 11.88 -18.05 3.78
N PRO A 182 11.11 -18.03 4.90
CA PRO A 182 11.69 -18.24 6.23
C PRO A 182 12.10 -19.71 6.43
N ILE A 183 13.30 -19.91 6.97
CA ILE A 183 13.89 -21.23 7.24
C ILE A 183 13.97 -21.48 8.75
N ALA A 184 14.43 -20.48 9.50
CA ALA A 184 14.50 -20.47 10.95
C ALA A 184 14.38 -19.04 11.48
N VAL A 185 13.81 -18.86 12.67
CA VAL A 185 13.70 -17.57 13.36
C VAL A 185 14.43 -17.66 14.70
N VAL A 186 15.42 -16.80 14.91
CA VAL A 186 16.13 -16.65 16.18
C VAL A 186 15.44 -15.58 17.02
N ALA A 187 15.29 -15.81 18.32
CA ALA A 187 14.93 -14.80 19.31
C ALA A 187 16.06 -14.65 20.34
N ALA A 188 16.64 -13.45 20.44
CA ALA A 188 17.79 -13.17 21.29
C ALA A 188 17.64 -11.87 22.10
N ALA A 189 18.52 -11.67 23.08
CA ALA A 189 18.48 -10.53 23.99
C ALA A 189 18.76 -9.17 23.32
N SER A 190 19.37 -9.16 22.13
CA SER A 190 19.60 -7.96 21.33
C SER A 190 19.48 -8.26 19.83
N GLU A 191 19.28 -7.22 19.01
CA GLU A 191 19.27 -7.35 17.55
C GLU A 191 20.59 -7.90 17.01
N HIS A 192 21.71 -7.49 17.60
CA HIS A 192 23.05 -7.92 17.17
C HIS A 192 23.28 -9.41 17.42
N ILE A 193 22.88 -9.93 18.58
CA ILE A 193 23.02 -11.37 18.89
C ILE A 193 22.10 -12.19 17.98
N ALA A 194 20.87 -11.71 17.73
CA ALA A 194 19.98 -12.39 16.80
C ALA A 194 20.57 -12.44 15.38
N ASP A 195 21.23 -11.37 14.94
CA ASP A 195 21.88 -11.26 13.65
C ASP A 195 23.12 -12.16 13.54
N GLU A 196 23.99 -12.18 14.56
CA GLU A 196 25.12 -13.11 14.61
C GLU A 196 24.66 -14.58 14.59
N ALA A 197 23.62 -14.89 15.36
CA ALA A 197 23.13 -16.25 15.50
C ALA A 197 22.54 -16.84 14.21
N ILE A 198 21.85 -16.05 13.37
CA ILE A 198 21.34 -16.56 12.10
C ILE A 198 22.45 -17.04 11.16
N HIS A 199 23.64 -16.42 11.21
CA HIS A 199 24.80 -16.82 10.40
C HIS A 199 25.46 -18.12 10.89
N SER A 200 25.16 -18.56 12.11
CA SER A 200 25.67 -19.81 12.69
C SER A 200 24.78 -21.02 12.40
N ILE A 201 23.62 -20.83 11.76
CA ILE A 201 22.71 -21.91 11.39
C ILE A 201 23.17 -22.53 10.07
N GLU A 202 23.35 -23.84 10.04
CA GLU A 202 23.71 -24.58 8.82
C GLU A 202 22.46 -25.18 8.20
N VAL A 203 22.30 -25.02 6.88
CA VAL A 203 21.13 -25.52 6.15
C VAL A 203 21.58 -26.28 4.92
N ASP A 204 21.08 -27.51 4.78
CA ASP A 204 21.32 -28.35 3.62
C ASP A 204 20.17 -28.16 2.62
N TYR A 205 20.49 -27.67 1.42
CA TYR A 205 19.53 -27.45 0.34
C TYR A 205 19.75 -28.43 -0.81
N GLU A 206 18.66 -28.92 -1.38
CA GLU A 206 18.63 -29.44 -2.75
C GLU A 206 18.05 -28.33 -3.64
N VAL A 207 18.90 -27.67 -4.43
CA VAL A 207 18.47 -26.58 -5.32
C VAL A 207 17.73 -27.16 -6.53
N LEU A 208 16.59 -26.57 -6.86
CA LEU A 208 15.69 -27.03 -7.92
C LEU A 208 15.57 -25.97 -9.03
N PRO A 209 15.15 -26.35 -10.25
CA PRO A 209 14.94 -25.39 -11.32
C PRO A 209 13.80 -24.41 -11.00
N ALA A 210 14.06 -23.12 -11.17
CA ALA A 210 13.12 -22.04 -10.88
C ALA A 210 12.57 -21.42 -12.17
N THR A 211 11.29 -21.06 -12.18
CA THR A 211 10.64 -20.31 -13.26
C THR A 211 10.66 -18.82 -12.91
N LEU A 212 11.45 -18.00 -13.61
CA LEU A 212 11.62 -16.56 -13.28
C LEU A 212 10.93 -15.62 -14.28
N ASP A 213 10.58 -16.11 -15.47
CA ASP A 213 9.85 -15.36 -16.49
C ASP A 213 8.40 -15.85 -16.62
N MET A 214 7.44 -14.92 -16.70
CA MET A 214 6.03 -15.28 -16.77
C MET A 214 5.61 -15.85 -18.14
N MET A 215 6.30 -15.49 -19.22
CA MET A 215 5.97 -16.03 -20.55
C MET A 215 6.47 -17.46 -20.68
N GLU A 216 7.67 -17.74 -20.16
CA GLU A 216 8.18 -19.10 -20.02
C GLU A 216 7.28 -19.94 -19.11
N GLY A 217 6.90 -19.41 -17.94
CA GLY A 217 6.03 -20.10 -16.99
C GLY A 217 4.62 -20.40 -17.53
N ALA A 218 4.09 -19.57 -18.42
CA ALA A 218 2.79 -19.76 -19.05
C ALA A 218 2.82 -20.58 -20.34
N ALA A 219 4.00 -20.98 -20.83
CA ALA A 219 4.12 -21.71 -22.09
C ALA A 219 3.57 -23.15 -21.97
N PRO A 220 2.98 -23.71 -23.04
CA PRO A 220 2.63 -25.12 -23.09
C PRO A 220 3.85 -26.02 -22.82
N GLY A 221 3.71 -26.98 -21.91
CA GLY A 221 4.80 -27.89 -21.53
C GLY A 221 5.88 -27.28 -20.63
N ALA A 222 5.71 -26.03 -20.16
CA ALA A 222 6.61 -25.43 -19.18
C ALA A 222 6.70 -26.25 -17.89
N LEU A 223 7.86 -26.20 -17.24
CA LEU A 223 8.12 -26.93 -16.01
C LEU A 223 7.10 -26.53 -14.93
N LYS A 224 6.37 -27.51 -14.42
CA LYS A 224 5.48 -27.31 -13.28
C LYS A 224 6.30 -27.23 -12.00
N GLN A 225 5.98 -26.24 -11.18
CA GLN A 225 6.58 -26.04 -9.86
C GLN A 225 5.81 -26.79 -8.76
N TRP A 226 4.55 -27.12 -9.00
CA TRP A 226 3.70 -27.96 -8.14
C TRP A 226 2.69 -28.71 -9.01
N ASP A 227 2.02 -29.71 -8.46
CA ASP A 227 0.98 -30.44 -9.19
C ASP A 227 -0.24 -29.54 -9.43
N ASN A 228 -0.59 -29.36 -10.71
CA ASN A 228 -1.71 -28.52 -11.14
C ASN A 228 -2.27 -29.00 -12.48
N GLN A 229 -3.43 -28.47 -12.87
CA GLN A 229 -4.07 -28.81 -14.14
C GLN A 229 -3.82 -27.78 -15.26
N GLU A 230 -3.19 -26.65 -14.94
CA GLU A 230 -2.92 -25.58 -15.89
C GLU A 230 -1.58 -25.79 -16.63
N ASN A 231 -1.26 -24.93 -17.60
CA ASN A 231 0.05 -24.92 -18.23
C ASN A 231 1.11 -24.35 -17.27
N GLY A 232 2.23 -25.07 -17.12
CA GLY A 232 3.39 -24.63 -16.35
C GLY A 232 3.04 -24.11 -14.96
N THR A 233 3.23 -22.79 -14.78
CA THR A 233 3.05 -22.07 -13.51
C THR A 233 1.88 -21.09 -13.54
N ILE A 234 0.95 -21.23 -14.49
CA ILE A 234 -0.33 -20.49 -14.43
C ILE A 234 -1.05 -20.87 -13.14
N ILE A 235 -1.35 -19.87 -12.33
CA ILE A 235 -2.00 -20.05 -11.02
C ILE A 235 -3.48 -19.70 -11.07
N ALA A 236 -3.89 -18.83 -11.98
CA ALA A 236 -5.29 -18.52 -12.21
C ALA A 236 -5.54 -18.01 -13.64
N THR A 237 -6.57 -18.55 -14.27
CA THR A 237 -7.14 -18.01 -15.52
C THR A 237 -8.53 -17.48 -15.20
N THR A 238 -8.73 -16.17 -15.38
CA THR A 238 -10.06 -15.57 -15.16
C THR A 238 -10.95 -15.85 -16.37
N PRO A 239 -12.20 -16.34 -16.19
CA PRO A 239 -13.15 -16.49 -17.29
C PRO A 239 -13.28 -15.17 -18.08
N PRO A 240 -13.17 -15.21 -19.41
CA PRO A 240 -13.11 -13.99 -20.21
C PRO A 240 -14.42 -13.21 -20.14
N LEU A 241 -14.31 -11.87 -20.10
CA LEU A 241 -15.46 -11.01 -20.33
C LEU A 241 -15.63 -10.83 -21.84
N VAL A 242 -16.84 -11.09 -22.33
CA VAL A 242 -17.22 -10.90 -23.75
C VAL A 242 -18.44 -10.00 -23.82
N ARG A 243 -18.31 -8.91 -24.58
CA ARG A 243 -19.38 -7.97 -24.95
C ARG A 243 -19.51 -7.93 -26.46
N GLY A 244 -20.73 -8.02 -26.98
CA GLY A 244 -20.97 -7.96 -28.42
C GLY A 244 -20.26 -9.08 -29.19
N ASN A 245 -19.75 -8.77 -30.38
CA ASN A 245 -19.01 -9.68 -31.25
C ASN A 245 -17.55 -9.20 -31.46
N PRO A 246 -16.63 -9.44 -30.50
CA PRO A 246 -15.26 -8.92 -30.56
C PRO A 246 -14.41 -9.49 -31.70
N ASP A 247 -14.77 -10.65 -32.26
CA ASP A 247 -14.04 -11.27 -33.38
C ASP A 247 -14.62 -10.90 -34.75
N GLY A 248 -15.87 -10.42 -34.81
CA GLY A 248 -16.53 -9.97 -36.04
C GLY A 248 -16.52 -8.46 -36.29
N GLY A 249 -15.92 -7.67 -35.40
CA GLY A 249 -15.84 -6.21 -35.54
C GLY A 249 -15.03 -5.79 -36.77
N ARG A 250 -15.61 -4.96 -37.64
CA ARG A 250 -14.89 -4.32 -38.75
C ARG A 250 -14.43 -2.93 -38.35
N ALA A 251 -13.21 -2.58 -38.70
CA ALA A 251 -12.59 -1.29 -38.40
C ALA A 251 -11.70 -0.85 -39.57
N ASP A 252 -11.59 0.45 -39.79
CA ASP A 252 -10.73 1.02 -40.84
C ASP A 252 -9.23 0.92 -40.48
N VAL A 253 -8.91 1.02 -39.19
CA VAL A 253 -7.54 0.99 -38.65
C VAL A 253 -7.50 0.07 -37.43
N ASN A 254 -6.47 -0.77 -37.36
CA ASN A 254 -6.24 -1.69 -36.25
C ASN A 254 -4.95 -1.31 -35.54
N ILE A 255 -5.03 -1.19 -34.22
CA ILE A 255 -3.89 -0.98 -33.32
C ILE A 255 -3.56 -2.32 -32.69
N ASP A 256 -2.29 -2.71 -32.76
CA ASP A 256 -1.73 -3.86 -32.05
C ASP A 256 -0.57 -3.35 -31.19
N ALA A 257 -0.72 -3.43 -29.87
CA ALA A 257 0.26 -2.93 -28.92
C ALA A 257 0.50 -3.94 -27.80
N THR A 258 1.77 -4.24 -27.54
CA THR A 258 2.19 -4.93 -26.32
C THR A 258 2.80 -3.91 -25.39
N LEU A 259 2.22 -3.75 -24.20
CA LEU A 259 2.62 -2.75 -23.21
C LEU A 259 2.94 -3.45 -21.89
N SER A 260 4.12 -3.21 -21.34
CA SER A 260 4.54 -3.80 -20.07
C SER A 260 4.69 -2.76 -18.98
N LYS A 261 4.43 -3.18 -17.75
CA LYS A 261 4.76 -2.42 -16.53
C LYS A 261 5.65 -3.29 -15.65
N PRO A 262 6.81 -2.78 -15.19
CA PRO A 262 7.71 -3.56 -14.34
C PRO A 262 7.14 -3.74 -12.92
N THR A 263 7.76 -4.65 -12.17
CA THR A 263 7.55 -4.79 -10.72
C THR A 263 7.96 -3.50 -10.00
N GLU A 264 7.18 -3.10 -8.98
CA GLU A 264 7.46 -1.90 -8.17
C GLU A 264 7.39 -2.24 -6.67
N GLN A 265 8.41 -1.85 -5.90
CA GLN A 265 8.39 -1.95 -4.44
C GLN A 265 7.83 -0.67 -3.80
N HIS A 266 7.09 -0.85 -2.70
CA HIS A 266 6.40 0.19 -1.95
C HIS A 266 7.31 1.22 -1.30
N LEU A 267 8.51 0.80 -0.89
CA LEU A 267 9.53 1.65 -0.25
C LEU A 267 8.95 2.53 0.87
N ALA A 268 8.11 1.96 1.74
CA ALA A 268 7.66 2.71 2.91
C ALA A 268 8.84 3.02 3.82
N LEU A 269 8.87 4.26 4.33
CA LEU A 269 10.01 4.76 5.09
C LEU A 269 10.20 3.97 6.37
N GLU A 270 9.11 3.77 7.13
CA GLU A 270 9.10 2.82 8.24
C GLU A 270 9.03 1.40 7.68
N ILE A 271 9.98 0.59 8.11
CA ILE A 271 10.07 -0.82 7.76
C ILE A 271 9.05 -1.62 8.58
N THR A 272 8.60 -2.75 8.04
CA THR A 272 7.78 -3.72 8.77
C THR A 272 8.36 -4.02 10.15
N ASN A 273 7.59 -3.75 11.20
CA ASN A 273 7.98 -4.09 12.56
C ASN A 273 6.76 -4.34 13.46
N SER A 274 6.93 -5.18 14.48
CA SER A 274 5.91 -5.49 15.48
C SER A 274 6.52 -5.67 16.87
N LEU A 275 5.67 -5.56 17.89
CA LEU A 275 5.96 -5.93 19.27
C LEU A 275 4.79 -6.75 19.79
N MET A 276 5.05 -8.00 20.18
CA MET A 276 4.01 -8.94 20.61
C MET A 276 4.35 -9.59 21.94
N TYR A 277 3.35 -9.79 22.78
CA TYR A 277 3.52 -10.49 24.06
C TYR A 277 2.20 -11.10 24.53
N TRP A 278 2.29 -12.07 25.43
CA TRP A 278 1.13 -12.70 26.04
C TRP A 278 0.91 -12.17 27.45
N GLU A 279 -0.32 -11.75 27.74
CA GLU A 279 -0.85 -11.50 29.08
C GLU A 279 -1.75 -12.69 29.42
N GLU A 280 -1.23 -13.64 30.20
CA GLU A 280 -1.90 -14.91 30.49
C GLU A 280 -2.27 -15.67 29.19
N ASP A 281 -3.56 -15.74 28.84
CA ASP A 281 -4.07 -16.41 27.65
C ASP A 281 -4.40 -15.43 26.50
N ARG A 282 -4.04 -14.15 26.65
CA ARG A 282 -4.35 -13.08 25.71
C ARG A 282 -3.09 -12.59 24.98
N LEU A 283 -3.13 -12.59 23.66
CA LEU A 283 -2.07 -12.02 22.83
C LEU A 283 -2.30 -10.51 22.63
N ILE A 284 -1.30 -9.71 22.99
CA ILE A 284 -1.24 -8.28 22.70
C ILE A 284 -0.27 -8.04 21.54
N VAL A 285 -0.70 -7.28 20.54
CA VAL A 285 0.03 -7.06 19.29
C VAL A 285 0.08 -5.57 18.98
N TYR A 286 1.26 -4.97 19.10
CA TYR A 286 1.55 -3.69 18.48
C TYR A 286 2.12 -3.96 17.09
N TYR A 287 1.49 -3.43 16.05
CA TYR A 287 1.91 -3.71 14.68
C TYR A 287 1.60 -2.56 13.74
N THR A 288 2.54 -2.31 12.82
CA THR A 288 2.42 -1.33 11.76
C THR A 288 1.50 -1.82 10.63
N ASN A 289 0.21 -2.01 10.91
CA ASN A 289 -0.74 -2.56 9.94
C ASN A 289 -1.62 -1.49 9.33
N GLN A 290 -2.21 -1.80 8.17
CA GLN A 290 -3.27 -1.00 7.54
C GLN A 290 -4.68 -1.51 7.89
N HIS A 291 -4.76 -2.69 8.50
CA HIS A 291 -6.01 -3.41 8.73
C HIS A 291 -5.92 -4.24 10.03
N ALA A 292 -6.16 -3.58 11.17
CA ALA A 292 -5.98 -4.20 12.48
C ALA A 292 -6.96 -5.36 12.72
N HIS A 293 -8.20 -5.21 12.26
CA HIS A 293 -9.24 -6.25 12.37
C HIS A 293 -8.90 -7.51 11.57
N GLY A 294 -8.46 -7.36 10.32
CA GLY A 294 -7.95 -8.45 9.48
C GLY A 294 -6.70 -9.10 10.05
N THR A 295 -5.81 -8.32 10.66
CA THR A 295 -4.64 -8.85 11.39
C THR A 295 -5.07 -9.73 12.56
N ARG A 296 -6.05 -9.27 13.36
CA ARG A 296 -6.64 -10.03 14.46
C ARG A 296 -7.26 -11.34 13.97
N ALA A 297 -8.02 -11.30 12.88
CA ALA A 297 -8.65 -12.48 12.29
C ALA A 297 -7.59 -13.49 11.78
N GLY A 298 -6.56 -13.00 11.07
CA GLY A 298 -5.47 -13.84 10.58
C GLY A 298 -4.69 -14.51 11.72
N LEU A 299 -4.36 -13.78 12.78
CA LEU A 299 -3.69 -14.35 13.95
C LEU A 299 -4.59 -15.34 14.69
N SER A 300 -5.89 -15.07 14.81
CA SER A 300 -6.86 -15.98 15.42
C SER A 300 -6.89 -17.33 14.70
N GLN A 301 -6.95 -17.29 13.36
CA GLN A 301 -6.92 -18.48 12.53
C GLN A 301 -5.58 -19.22 12.64
N ALA A 302 -4.46 -18.51 12.52
CA ALA A 302 -3.12 -19.11 12.53
C ALA A 302 -2.76 -19.73 13.88
N LEU A 303 -3.12 -19.06 14.99
CA LEU A 303 -2.83 -19.52 16.35
C LEU A 303 -3.89 -20.46 16.90
N LYS A 304 -4.98 -20.70 16.16
CA LYS A 304 -6.12 -21.55 16.56
C LYS A 304 -6.73 -21.12 17.90
N ILE A 305 -6.82 -19.81 18.15
CA ILE A 305 -7.44 -19.22 19.35
C ILE A 305 -8.57 -18.25 18.99
N PRO A 306 -9.56 -18.06 19.87
CA PRO A 306 -10.64 -17.10 19.64
C PRO A 306 -10.14 -15.66 19.44
N ALA A 307 -10.74 -14.93 18.50
CA ALA A 307 -10.34 -13.55 18.18
C ALA A 307 -10.45 -12.57 19.37
N ASN A 308 -11.30 -12.84 20.34
CA ASN A 308 -11.42 -12.02 21.56
C ASN A 308 -10.21 -12.16 22.50
N ARG A 309 -9.39 -13.20 22.33
CA ARG A 309 -8.10 -13.39 23.02
C ARG A 309 -6.94 -12.67 22.31
N ILE A 310 -7.20 -11.90 21.25
CA ILE A 310 -6.18 -11.16 20.51
C ILE A 310 -6.54 -9.68 20.48
N ARG A 311 -5.63 -8.83 20.95
CA ARG A 311 -5.74 -7.37 20.87
C ARG A 311 -4.67 -6.84 19.94
N VAL A 312 -5.08 -6.36 18.76
CA VAL A 312 -4.20 -5.67 17.81
C VAL A 312 -4.32 -4.16 18.01
N ILE A 313 -3.18 -3.50 18.13
CA ILE A 313 -3.03 -2.07 18.37
C ILE A 313 -2.14 -1.51 17.25
N GLN A 314 -2.72 -0.63 16.44
CA GLN A 314 -1.94 0.28 15.61
C GLN A 314 -1.80 1.59 16.42
N PRO A 315 -0.58 2.07 16.72
CA PRO A 315 -0.37 3.10 17.73
C PRO A 315 -0.72 4.53 17.28
N GLY A 316 -1.46 4.69 16.18
CA GLY A 316 -1.84 5.98 15.62
C GLY A 316 -0.77 6.65 14.77
N TYR A 317 0.46 6.14 14.78
CA TYR A 317 1.58 6.58 13.95
C TYR A 317 2.14 5.42 13.14
N MET A 318 2.41 5.66 11.86
CA MET A 318 2.93 4.68 10.92
C MET A 318 3.65 5.41 9.78
N GLY A 319 4.84 4.93 9.40
CA GLY A 319 5.63 5.51 8.31
C GLY A 319 5.21 4.99 6.94
N SER A 320 3.91 5.08 6.63
CA SER A 320 3.22 4.76 5.36
C SER A 320 2.89 3.29 5.07
N GLY A 321 1.66 3.01 4.63
CA GLY A 321 1.24 1.65 4.26
C GLY A 321 1.37 1.30 2.77
N TYR A 322 0.81 2.13 1.89
CA TYR A 322 0.73 1.94 0.43
C TYR A 322 0.03 0.67 -0.09
N GLY A 323 -0.31 -0.29 0.78
CA GLY A 323 -1.08 -1.50 0.50
C GLY A 323 -0.38 -2.78 0.97
N TYR A 324 0.94 -2.80 1.07
CA TYR A 324 1.71 -4.02 1.36
C TYR A 324 1.64 -4.50 2.82
N ARG A 325 1.09 -3.69 3.73
CA ARG A 325 0.85 -4.03 5.15
C ARG A 325 -0.64 -4.23 5.45
N SER A 326 -1.43 -4.70 4.47
CA SER A 326 -2.87 -4.92 4.58
C SER A 326 -3.29 -6.17 5.36
N GLY A 327 -2.35 -7.05 5.72
CA GLY A 327 -2.60 -8.28 6.46
C GLY A 327 -1.37 -8.76 7.21
N ILE A 328 -1.52 -9.89 7.91
CA ILE A 328 -0.40 -10.57 8.57
C ILE A 328 0.46 -11.31 7.55
N ASP A 329 1.71 -11.49 7.91
CA ASP A 329 2.68 -12.35 7.23
C ASP A 329 3.26 -13.37 8.22
N LEU A 330 4.13 -14.27 7.76
CA LEU A 330 4.65 -15.39 8.55
C LEU A 330 5.39 -14.90 9.81
N ALA A 331 6.13 -13.79 9.70
CA ALA A 331 6.88 -13.24 10.82
C ALA A 331 5.99 -12.80 12.00
N GLU A 332 4.78 -12.33 11.74
CA GLU A 332 3.83 -11.97 12.79
C GLU A 332 3.36 -13.23 13.56
N VAL A 333 3.17 -14.35 12.85
CA VAL A 333 2.79 -15.62 13.48
C VAL A 333 3.96 -16.23 14.24
N HIS A 334 5.17 -16.20 13.67
CA HIS A 334 6.40 -16.64 14.35
C HIS A 334 6.64 -15.87 15.64
N ALA A 335 6.47 -14.54 15.62
CA ALA A 335 6.63 -13.69 16.79
C ALA A 335 5.64 -14.05 17.90
N ALA A 336 4.36 -14.29 17.55
CA ALA A 336 3.35 -14.69 18.52
C ALA A 336 3.66 -16.06 19.16
N ILE A 337 4.13 -17.03 18.38
CA ILE A 337 4.53 -18.37 18.87
C ILE A 337 5.75 -18.24 19.79
N LEU A 338 6.79 -17.51 19.36
CA LEU A 338 8.00 -17.27 20.16
C LEU A 338 7.69 -16.54 21.47
N ALA A 339 6.77 -15.58 21.45
CA ALA A 339 6.34 -14.88 22.65
C ALA A 339 5.69 -15.83 23.66
N LYS A 340 4.90 -16.80 23.16
CA LYS A 340 4.27 -17.83 23.99
C LYS A 340 5.30 -18.80 24.57
N MET A 341 6.21 -19.30 23.73
CA MET A 341 7.24 -20.27 24.11
C MET A 341 8.22 -19.72 25.14
N THR A 342 8.60 -18.45 24.99
CA THR A 342 9.62 -17.82 25.86
C THR A 342 9.01 -17.12 27.08
N GLY A 343 7.70 -16.85 27.08
CA GLY A 343 7.05 -16.02 28.09
C GLY A 343 7.57 -14.57 28.12
N ARG A 344 8.15 -14.08 27.01
CA ARG A 344 8.80 -12.77 26.91
C ARG A 344 8.24 -11.97 25.72
N PRO A 345 8.23 -10.63 25.79
CA PRO A 345 7.87 -9.81 24.63
C PRO A 345 8.82 -10.02 23.47
N ILE A 346 8.29 -10.10 22.25
CA ILE A 346 9.03 -10.28 21.00
C ILE A 346 8.92 -9.03 20.16
N LYS A 347 10.07 -8.41 19.86
CA LYS A 347 10.23 -7.34 18.90
C LYS A 347 10.73 -7.93 17.58
N THR A 348 9.92 -7.78 16.54
CA THR A 348 10.33 -8.09 15.17
C THR A 348 10.58 -6.79 14.43
N MET A 349 11.75 -6.67 13.82
CA MET A 349 12.17 -5.51 13.04
C MET A 349 12.80 -6.03 11.77
N TYR A 350 12.23 -5.77 10.60
CA TYR A 350 12.90 -6.15 9.36
C TYR A 350 14.07 -5.20 9.07
N THR A 351 15.09 -5.70 8.39
CA THR A 351 16.00 -4.83 7.61
C THR A 351 15.31 -4.38 6.32
N ARG A 352 15.89 -3.39 5.62
CA ARG A 352 15.36 -3.00 4.31
C ARG A 352 15.42 -4.14 3.30
N GLU A 353 16.49 -4.93 3.32
CA GLU A 353 16.64 -6.12 2.47
C GLU A 353 15.54 -7.15 2.76
N GLU A 354 15.26 -7.44 4.04
CA GLU A 354 14.18 -8.33 4.44
C GLU A 354 12.81 -7.83 3.94
N ASP A 355 12.55 -6.52 4.04
CA ASP A 355 11.32 -5.90 3.50
C ASP A 355 11.23 -6.08 1.97
N PHE A 356 12.35 -6.01 1.25
CA PHE A 356 12.39 -6.24 -0.19
C PHE A 356 12.07 -7.68 -0.59
N VAL A 357 12.62 -8.67 0.11
CA VAL A 357 12.50 -10.09 -0.30
C VAL A 357 11.27 -10.78 0.27
N THR A 358 10.64 -10.24 1.32
CA THR A 358 9.50 -10.90 2.00
C THR A 358 8.15 -10.24 1.77
N ARG A 359 8.12 -8.91 1.63
CA ARG A 359 6.88 -8.16 1.50
C ARG A 359 6.46 -8.03 0.04
N THR A 360 5.19 -7.70 -0.15
CA THR A 360 4.59 -7.74 -1.47
C THR A 360 5.09 -6.60 -2.36
N HIS A 361 5.15 -6.84 -3.67
CA HIS A 361 5.44 -5.83 -4.70
C HIS A 361 4.22 -5.60 -5.59
N ARG A 362 4.13 -4.45 -6.27
CA ARG A 362 3.19 -4.37 -7.40
C ARG A 362 3.65 -5.38 -8.46
N PRO A 363 2.75 -6.24 -8.98
CA PRO A 363 3.11 -7.22 -10.00
C PRO A 363 3.62 -6.55 -11.29
N GLN A 364 4.48 -7.25 -12.01
CA GLN A 364 4.76 -6.96 -13.41
C GLN A 364 3.55 -7.36 -14.27
N PHE A 365 3.25 -6.57 -15.29
CA PHE A 365 2.16 -6.84 -16.23
C PHE A 365 2.67 -6.84 -17.67
N ARG A 366 2.07 -7.68 -18.50
CA ARG A 366 2.10 -7.61 -19.95
C ARG A 366 0.67 -7.48 -20.45
N ASN A 367 0.43 -6.44 -21.22
CA ASN A 367 -0.88 -6.10 -21.76
C ASN A 367 -0.80 -6.17 -23.28
N GLU A 368 -1.50 -7.13 -23.86
CA GLU A 368 -1.63 -7.31 -25.30
C GLU A 368 -2.95 -6.68 -25.73
N MET A 369 -2.84 -5.55 -26.42
CA MET A 369 -3.94 -4.63 -26.68
C MET A 369 -4.21 -4.57 -28.18
N LYS A 370 -5.33 -5.15 -28.62
CA LYS A 370 -5.82 -5.02 -29.99
C LYS A 370 -7.07 -4.14 -30.02
N LEU A 371 -7.02 -3.03 -30.74
CA LEU A 371 -8.13 -2.07 -30.83
C LEU A 371 -8.45 -1.77 -32.30
N GLY A 372 -9.71 -1.91 -32.69
CA GLY A 372 -10.20 -1.50 -34.00
C GLY A 372 -10.94 -0.17 -33.92
N ILE A 373 -10.56 0.78 -34.77
CA ILE A 373 -11.17 2.10 -34.87
C ILE A 373 -11.50 2.46 -36.33
N ASN A 374 -12.50 3.32 -36.52
CA ASN A 374 -12.77 3.94 -37.82
C ASN A 374 -11.97 5.22 -37.99
N ARG A 375 -11.83 5.70 -39.23
CA ARG A 375 -11.12 6.96 -39.54
C ARG A 375 -11.76 8.19 -38.90
N ASP A 376 -13.05 8.12 -38.56
CA ASP A 376 -13.75 9.17 -37.83
C ASP A 376 -13.42 9.18 -36.32
N GLY A 377 -12.61 8.24 -35.84
CA GLY A 377 -12.24 8.09 -34.43
C GLY A 377 -13.18 7.23 -33.60
N THR A 378 -14.24 6.64 -34.18
CA THR A 378 -15.14 5.75 -33.44
C THR A 378 -14.48 4.40 -33.16
N ILE A 379 -14.50 3.95 -31.90
CA ILE A 379 -14.03 2.61 -31.52
C ILE A 379 -15.07 1.54 -31.88
N GLN A 380 -14.63 0.50 -32.57
CA GLN A 380 -15.47 -0.62 -33.01
C GLN A 380 -15.29 -1.88 -32.16
N TYR A 381 -14.06 -2.21 -31.79
CA TYR A 381 -13.80 -3.37 -30.95
C TYR A 381 -12.50 -3.24 -30.14
N GLY A 382 -12.41 -4.02 -29.05
CA GLY A 382 -11.22 -4.22 -28.26
C GLY A 382 -11.04 -5.70 -27.91
N ARG A 383 -9.83 -6.23 -28.08
CA ARG A 383 -9.43 -7.55 -27.61
C ARG A 383 -8.17 -7.38 -26.79
N PHE A 384 -8.32 -7.45 -25.47
CA PHE A 384 -7.25 -7.15 -24.53
C PHE A 384 -6.94 -8.38 -23.71
N ARG A 385 -5.68 -8.82 -23.72
CA ARG A 385 -5.19 -9.92 -22.92
C ARG A 385 -4.13 -9.42 -21.96
N VAL A 386 -4.35 -9.66 -20.67
CA VAL A 386 -3.46 -9.22 -19.59
C VAL A 386 -2.85 -10.45 -18.95
N LEU A 387 -1.51 -10.50 -18.93
CA LEU A 387 -0.75 -11.43 -18.11
C LEU A 387 -0.14 -10.65 -16.94
N ALA A 388 -0.19 -11.22 -15.75
CA ALA A 388 0.45 -10.65 -14.57
C ALA A 388 1.41 -11.68 -13.96
N ASN A 389 2.65 -11.26 -13.73
CA ASN A 389 3.58 -12.02 -12.92
C ASN A 389 3.24 -11.77 -11.44
N VAL A 390 2.60 -12.76 -10.81
CA VAL A 390 2.13 -12.63 -9.43
C VAL A 390 3.15 -13.08 -8.39
N GLY A 391 4.33 -13.51 -8.83
CA GLY A 391 5.39 -14.03 -7.98
C GLY A 391 4.94 -15.22 -7.15
N ALA A 392 5.62 -15.46 -6.04
CA ALA A 392 5.28 -16.59 -5.20
C ALA A 392 3.95 -16.38 -4.44
N GLN A 393 3.05 -17.36 -4.53
CA GLN A 393 1.97 -17.61 -3.55
C GLN A 393 0.84 -16.54 -3.51
N ARG A 394 0.60 -15.81 -4.62
CA ARG A 394 -0.59 -14.96 -4.80
C ARG A 394 -1.34 -15.33 -6.07
N ALA A 395 -2.67 -15.44 -5.97
CA ALA A 395 -3.56 -15.46 -7.12
C ALA A 395 -4.33 -14.14 -7.22
N GLY A 396 -4.62 -13.66 -8.44
CA GLY A 396 -5.49 -12.50 -8.70
C GLY A 396 -4.77 -11.16 -8.84
N ALA A 397 -4.26 -10.81 -10.01
CA ALA A 397 -3.78 -9.47 -10.34
C ALA A 397 -4.25 -9.00 -11.72
N ALA A 398 -4.18 -9.86 -12.73
CA ALA A 398 -4.43 -9.52 -14.12
C ALA A 398 -5.84 -8.95 -14.33
N ASN A 399 -6.87 -9.62 -13.79
CA ASN A 399 -8.27 -9.21 -13.93
C ASN A 399 -8.58 -7.85 -13.27
N GLY A 400 -7.85 -7.46 -12.22
CA GLY A 400 -7.98 -6.15 -11.58
C GLY A 400 -7.62 -4.99 -12.52
N SER A 401 -6.96 -5.27 -13.65
CA SER A 401 -6.67 -4.27 -14.69
C SER A 401 -7.89 -3.95 -15.57
N TRP A 402 -8.93 -4.78 -15.52
CA TRP A 402 -10.08 -4.65 -16.42
C TRP A 402 -10.96 -3.44 -16.16
N PHE A 403 -10.94 -2.87 -14.96
CA PHE A 403 -11.91 -1.83 -14.58
C PHE A 403 -11.99 -0.68 -15.59
N ASN A 404 -10.85 -0.08 -15.95
CA ASN A 404 -10.84 0.99 -16.96
C ASN A 404 -11.05 0.45 -18.37
N MET A 405 -10.46 -0.69 -18.71
CA MET A 405 -10.60 -1.33 -20.03
C MET A 405 -12.07 -1.65 -20.38
N GLN A 406 -12.87 -2.00 -19.38
CA GLN A 406 -14.28 -2.35 -19.50
C GLN A 406 -15.20 -1.13 -19.52
N ASN A 407 -14.88 -0.12 -18.71
CA ASN A 407 -15.86 0.90 -18.31
C ASN A 407 -15.53 2.32 -18.78
N LEU A 408 -14.28 2.67 -19.10
CA LEU A 408 -13.90 4.08 -19.33
C LEU A 408 -14.34 4.61 -20.71
N TYR A 409 -14.26 3.77 -21.74
CA TYR A 409 -14.63 4.14 -23.12
C TYR A 409 -15.72 3.22 -23.68
N LYS A 410 -16.48 3.75 -24.62
CA LYS A 410 -17.52 3.04 -25.37
C LYS A 410 -16.87 2.07 -26.36
N ILE A 411 -16.70 0.83 -25.92
CA ILE A 411 -16.23 -0.28 -26.76
C ILE A 411 -17.40 -1.25 -26.93
N PRO A 412 -18.08 -1.26 -28.09
CA PRO A 412 -19.30 -2.06 -28.26
C PRO A 412 -19.01 -3.57 -28.35
N ASN A 413 -17.85 -3.94 -28.92
CA ASN A 413 -17.40 -5.32 -29.03
C ASN A 413 -16.10 -5.51 -28.26
N LEU A 414 -16.15 -6.15 -27.09
CA LEU A 414 -15.01 -6.22 -26.17
C LEU A 414 -14.74 -7.66 -25.74
N LYS A 415 -13.48 -8.08 -25.79
CA LYS A 415 -12.99 -9.30 -25.14
C LYS A 415 -11.88 -8.93 -24.16
N LEU A 416 -12.02 -9.35 -22.90
CA LEU A 416 -10.98 -9.21 -21.87
C LEU A 416 -10.54 -10.59 -21.39
N GLU A 417 -9.24 -10.83 -21.42
CA GLU A 417 -8.60 -12.07 -20.96
C GLU A 417 -7.56 -11.73 -19.88
N ALA A 418 -7.48 -12.55 -18.84
CA ALA A 418 -6.62 -12.31 -17.69
C ALA A 418 -6.02 -13.62 -17.18
N ILE A 419 -4.70 -13.66 -17.11
CA ILE A 419 -3.92 -14.82 -16.69
C ILE A 419 -2.92 -14.36 -15.64
N ASP A 420 -2.99 -14.96 -14.46
CA ASP A 420 -2.00 -14.79 -13.41
C ASP A 420 -0.99 -15.93 -13.49
N VAL A 421 0.29 -15.57 -13.56
CA VAL A 421 1.39 -16.52 -13.70
C VAL A 421 2.30 -16.40 -12.49
N PHE A 422 2.48 -17.52 -11.80
CA PHE A 422 3.47 -17.63 -10.74
C PHE A 422 4.87 -17.62 -11.34
N THR A 423 5.78 -16.93 -10.66
CA THR A 423 7.22 -17.11 -10.86
C THR A 423 7.88 -17.25 -9.50
N ASN A 424 9.05 -17.86 -9.44
CA ASN A 424 9.90 -17.97 -8.25
C ASN A 424 10.58 -16.62 -7.93
N SER A 425 9.80 -15.55 -7.96
CA SER A 425 10.18 -14.17 -7.67
C SER A 425 9.29 -13.61 -6.57
N TYR A 426 9.53 -12.34 -6.21
CA TYR A 426 8.87 -11.69 -5.09
C TYR A 426 7.35 -11.79 -5.16
N LYS A 427 6.74 -12.19 -4.04
CA LYS A 427 5.28 -12.15 -3.84
C LYS A 427 4.69 -10.82 -4.29
N SER A 428 3.65 -10.87 -5.14
CA SER A 428 2.93 -9.67 -5.54
C SER A 428 1.89 -9.22 -4.51
N GLY A 429 1.39 -7.99 -4.61
CA GLY A 429 0.36 -7.45 -3.75
C GLY A 429 -0.09 -6.04 -4.14
N PRO A 430 -0.99 -5.45 -3.35
CA PRO A 430 -1.62 -4.18 -3.68
C PRO A 430 -0.68 -3.01 -3.43
N TYR A 431 -0.51 -2.13 -4.42
CA TYR A 431 0.17 -0.84 -4.28
C TYR A 431 -0.78 0.24 -4.80
N ARG A 432 -1.25 1.17 -3.95
CA ARG A 432 -2.04 2.38 -4.32
C ARG A 432 -3.00 2.11 -5.50
N CYS A 433 -4.09 1.43 -5.18
CA CYS A 433 -5.06 0.82 -6.10
C CYS A 433 -4.54 -0.46 -6.80
N VAL A 434 -5.29 -1.55 -6.65
CA VAL A 434 -4.90 -2.89 -7.09
C VAL A 434 -5.12 -3.03 -8.59
N SER A 435 -4.04 -3.13 -9.35
CA SER A 435 -4.01 -3.37 -10.81
C SER A 435 -4.69 -2.33 -11.72
N HIS A 436 -5.61 -1.48 -11.23
CA HIS A 436 -6.27 -0.46 -12.06
C HIS A 436 -5.27 0.52 -12.67
N PRO A 437 -4.19 0.96 -11.97
CA PRO A 437 -3.16 1.78 -12.60
C PRO A 437 -2.48 1.11 -13.79
N ASN A 438 -2.29 -0.22 -13.77
CA ASN A 438 -1.81 -0.97 -14.95
C ASN A 438 -2.84 -0.92 -16.07
N GLY A 439 -4.10 -1.22 -15.76
CA GLY A 439 -5.19 -1.18 -16.74
C GLY A 439 -5.32 0.18 -17.42
N THR A 440 -5.25 1.26 -16.65
CA THR A 440 -5.23 2.64 -17.16
C THR A 440 -4.01 2.92 -18.02
N PHE A 441 -2.80 2.55 -17.57
CA PHE A 441 -1.59 2.73 -18.37
C PHE A 441 -1.73 2.06 -19.75
N ALA A 442 -2.11 0.78 -19.79
CA ALA A 442 -2.24 0.03 -21.04
C ALA A 442 -3.33 0.61 -21.94
N LEU A 443 -4.48 0.97 -21.37
CA LEU A 443 -5.60 1.53 -22.10
C LEU A 443 -5.26 2.91 -22.68
N GLU A 444 -4.77 3.85 -21.86
CA GLU A 444 -4.50 5.23 -22.27
C GLU A 444 -3.37 5.32 -23.31
N MET A 445 -2.33 4.49 -23.18
CA MET A 445 -1.29 4.39 -24.21
C MET A 445 -1.86 3.84 -25.53
N THR A 446 -2.83 2.92 -25.47
CA THR A 446 -3.52 2.41 -26.66
C THR A 446 -4.41 3.49 -27.27
N MET A 447 -5.07 4.33 -26.47
CA MET A 447 -5.87 5.47 -26.96
C MET A 447 -5.01 6.52 -27.66
N ASP A 448 -3.83 6.85 -27.13
CA ASP A 448 -2.89 7.75 -27.82
C ASP A 448 -2.43 7.17 -29.16
N LYS A 449 -2.04 5.88 -29.19
CA LYS A 449 -1.67 5.18 -30.43
C LYS A 449 -2.80 5.20 -31.46
N ALA A 450 -4.04 4.99 -31.01
CA ALA A 450 -5.23 5.03 -31.84
C ALA A 450 -5.47 6.42 -32.45
N ALA A 451 -5.43 7.47 -31.62
CA ALA A 451 -5.58 8.85 -32.05
C ALA A 451 -4.51 9.25 -33.08
N TYR A 452 -3.23 8.92 -32.79
CA TYR A 452 -2.12 9.22 -33.70
C TYR A 452 -2.22 8.48 -35.04
N ALA A 453 -2.71 7.23 -35.04
CA ALA A 453 -2.83 6.44 -36.27
C ALA A 453 -3.81 7.03 -37.29
N ILE A 454 -4.79 7.82 -36.83
CA ILE A 454 -5.77 8.52 -37.69
C ILE A 454 -5.55 10.03 -37.75
N GLY A 455 -4.49 10.55 -37.12
CA GLY A 455 -4.19 11.99 -37.07
C GLY A 455 -5.20 12.82 -36.26
N MET A 456 -5.89 12.21 -35.30
CA MET A 456 -6.85 12.90 -34.41
C MET A 456 -6.14 13.40 -33.15
N ASP A 457 -6.58 14.55 -32.62
CA ASP A 457 -6.14 15.04 -31.31
C ASP A 457 -6.50 14.03 -30.20
N PRO A 458 -5.54 13.63 -29.33
CA PRO A 458 -5.79 12.62 -28.31
C PRO A 458 -6.85 12.99 -27.26
N VAL A 459 -7.06 14.27 -26.97
CA VAL A 459 -8.13 14.72 -26.05
C VAL A 459 -9.48 14.63 -26.75
N GLU A 460 -9.58 15.06 -28.00
CA GLU A 460 -10.79 14.93 -28.81
C GLU A 460 -11.20 13.47 -28.99
N PHE A 461 -10.23 12.59 -29.28
CA PHE A 461 -10.44 11.14 -29.40
C PHE A 461 -11.05 10.54 -28.12
N ARG A 462 -10.50 10.89 -26.95
CA ARG A 462 -11.04 10.44 -25.65
C ARG A 462 -12.45 10.94 -25.40
N LEU A 463 -12.70 12.23 -25.61
CA LEU A 463 -14.01 12.85 -25.39
C LEU A 463 -15.10 12.28 -26.31
N LYS A 464 -14.75 11.94 -27.55
CA LYS A 464 -15.65 11.27 -28.50
C LYS A 464 -16.07 9.88 -28.00
N ASN A 465 -15.11 9.12 -27.51
CA ASN A 465 -15.30 7.71 -27.13
C ASN A 465 -15.67 7.51 -25.65
N LEU A 466 -15.72 8.56 -24.85
CA LEU A 466 -15.96 8.47 -23.41
C LEU A 466 -17.28 7.76 -23.09
N ASN A 467 -17.24 6.86 -22.10
CA ASN A 467 -18.43 6.28 -21.51
C ASN A 467 -18.81 7.05 -20.24
N GLU A 468 -20.05 7.53 -20.18
CA GLU A 468 -20.56 8.34 -19.06
C GLU A 468 -21.68 7.61 -18.29
N THR A 469 -22.08 6.41 -18.72
CA THR A 469 -23.24 5.72 -18.15
C THR A 469 -22.89 4.82 -16.98
N GLY A 470 -21.67 4.25 -16.93
CA GLY A 470 -21.27 3.28 -15.91
C GLY A 470 -20.78 1.98 -16.52
N ASN A 471 -21.01 0.86 -15.83
CA ASN A 471 -20.64 -0.46 -16.31
C ASN A 471 -21.68 -0.98 -17.34
N PRO A 472 -21.33 -1.14 -18.62
CA PRO A 472 -22.29 -1.53 -19.66
C PRO A 472 -22.81 -2.97 -19.51
N ASP A 473 -22.02 -3.85 -18.90
CA ASP A 473 -22.32 -5.29 -18.83
C ASP A 473 -23.24 -5.61 -17.63
N THR A 474 -23.01 -4.95 -16.50
CA THR A 474 -23.82 -5.09 -15.28
C THR A 474 -24.94 -4.05 -15.17
N LYS A 475 -24.97 -3.06 -16.08
CA LYS A 475 -25.91 -1.93 -16.10
C LYS A 475 -25.87 -1.07 -14.83
N LYS A 476 -24.80 -1.16 -14.05
CA LYS A 476 -24.60 -0.32 -12.85
C LYS A 476 -24.09 1.05 -13.25
N PRO A 477 -24.75 2.15 -12.84
CA PRO A 477 -24.29 3.48 -13.19
C PRO A 477 -23.00 3.85 -12.49
N PHE A 478 -22.26 4.83 -13.03
CA PHE A 478 -21.24 5.51 -12.23
C PHE A 478 -21.91 6.27 -11.09
N SER A 479 -21.36 6.17 -9.88
CA SER A 479 -21.77 7.02 -8.76
C SER A 479 -21.47 8.49 -9.02
N ASN A 480 -20.42 8.77 -9.81
CA ASN A 480 -20.06 10.09 -10.30
C ASN A 480 -19.54 10.01 -11.75
N PRO A 481 -20.29 10.48 -12.76
CA PRO A 481 -19.87 10.49 -14.16
C PRO A 481 -18.97 11.69 -14.54
N GLY A 482 -18.28 12.35 -13.60
CA GLY A 482 -17.52 13.59 -13.82
C GLY A 482 -16.19 13.49 -14.58
N ILE A 483 -15.90 12.39 -15.26
CA ILE A 483 -14.61 12.20 -15.96
C ILE A 483 -14.46 13.15 -17.17
N ARG A 484 -15.56 13.48 -17.86
CA ARG A 484 -15.58 14.50 -18.93
C ARG A 484 -15.09 15.84 -18.40
N ASP A 485 -15.66 16.28 -17.28
CA ASP A 485 -15.32 17.56 -16.65
C ASP A 485 -13.85 17.59 -16.22
N CYS A 486 -13.33 16.46 -15.73
CA CYS A 486 -11.91 16.32 -15.40
C CYS A 486 -11.02 16.49 -16.64
N ILE A 487 -11.33 15.82 -17.76
CA ILE A 487 -10.55 15.92 -19.01
C ILE A 487 -10.58 17.36 -19.54
N VAL A 488 -11.77 17.98 -19.61
CA VAL A 488 -11.94 19.36 -20.10
C VAL A 488 -11.24 20.37 -19.20
N SER A 489 -11.40 20.25 -17.89
CA SER A 489 -10.76 21.15 -16.92
C SER A 489 -9.23 21.03 -16.97
N ALA A 490 -8.71 19.80 -17.00
CA ALA A 490 -7.28 19.55 -17.10
C ALA A 490 -6.70 20.08 -18.42
N SER A 491 -7.34 19.80 -19.56
CA SER A 491 -6.86 20.26 -20.87
C SER A 491 -6.86 21.78 -21.01
N ASN A 492 -7.92 22.44 -20.53
CA ASN A 492 -8.02 23.90 -20.54
C ASN A 492 -6.95 24.55 -19.65
N ARG A 493 -6.79 24.08 -18.39
CA ARG A 493 -5.78 24.62 -17.47
C ARG A 493 -4.35 24.39 -17.94
N LEU A 494 -4.13 23.28 -18.64
CA LEU A 494 -2.83 22.97 -19.22
C LEU A 494 -2.51 23.84 -20.44
N GLY A 495 -3.51 24.44 -21.10
CA GLY A 495 -3.36 25.11 -22.40
C GLY A 495 -3.13 24.08 -23.51
N TRP A 496 -3.87 22.96 -23.49
CA TRP A 496 -3.64 21.82 -24.38
C TRP A 496 -3.65 22.23 -25.86
N LYS A 497 -4.64 23.02 -26.29
CA LYS A 497 -4.77 23.43 -27.69
C LYS A 497 -3.58 24.22 -28.21
N GLU A 498 -2.95 25.05 -27.37
CA GLU A 498 -1.76 25.81 -27.79
C GLU A 498 -0.47 24.98 -27.71
N LYS A 499 -0.41 24.02 -26.78
CA LYS A 499 0.83 23.30 -26.45
C LYS A 499 0.96 21.95 -27.16
N TRP A 500 -0.15 21.31 -27.50
CA TRP A 500 -0.14 20.01 -28.14
C TRP A 500 0.33 20.13 -29.59
N HIS A 501 1.07 19.13 -30.01
CA HIS A 501 1.58 18.97 -31.35
C HIS A 501 1.83 17.48 -31.61
N ALA A 502 1.93 17.09 -32.88
CA ALA A 502 2.27 15.72 -33.24
C ALA A 502 3.63 15.28 -32.66
N PRO A 503 3.87 13.96 -32.49
CA PRO A 503 5.15 13.45 -32.02
C PRO A 503 6.32 13.97 -32.86
N ARG A 504 7.41 14.40 -32.19
CA ARG A 504 8.62 15.00 -32.80
C ARG A 504 8.40 16.31 -33.60
N ALA A 505 7.21 16.91 -33.59
CA ALA A 505 6.94 18.14 -34.31
C ALA A 505 7.58 19.40 -33.67
N ARG A 506 7.92 19.34 -32.38
CA ARG A 506 8.53 20.46 -31.65
C ARG A 506 9.85 20.05 -31.01
N GLU A 507 10.93 20.34 -31.72
CA GLU A 507 12.28 20.26 -31.20
C GLU A 507 12.59 21.53 -30.40
N VAL A 508 13.04 21.39 -29.15
CA VAL A 508 13.40 22.53 -28.29
C VAL A 508 14.91 22.81 -28.31
N ARG A 509 15.72 21.79 -28.61
CA ARG A 509 17.16 21.85 -28.91
C ARG A 509 17.55 20.55 -29.62
N PRO A 510 18.70 20.49 -30.33
CA PRO A 510 19.08 19.32 -31.12
C PRO A 510 18.93 17.99 -30.36
N GLY A 511 18.09 17.10 -30.89
CA GLY A 511 17.79 15.78 -30.32
C GLY A 511 16.82 15.78 -29.13
N ILE A 512 16.27 16.92 -28.74
CA ILE A 512 15.40 17.06 -27.57
C ILE A 512 14.07 17.66 -27.98
N PHE A 513 13.03 16.87 -27.78
CA PHE A 513 11.67 17.19 -28.18
C PHE A 513 10.81 17.50 -26.96
N HIS A 514 9.90 18.45 -27.13
CA HIS A 514 8.86 18.70 -26.14
C HIS A 514 7.78 17.61 -26.25
N GLY A 515 7.20 17.21 -25.13
CA GLY A 515 6.10 16.25 -25.08
C GLY A 515 5.07 16.70 -24.04
N ILE A 516 3.80 16.51 -24.36
CA ILE A 516 2.66 16.79 -23.49
C ILE A 516 1.70 15.61 -23.58
N GLY A 517 1.20 15.14 -22.43
CA GLY A 517 0.37 13.96 -22.34
C GLY A 517 -0.79 14.17 -21.36
N LEU A 518 -1.87 13.43 -21.60
CA LEU A 518 -3.04 13.41 -20.75
C LEU A 518 -3.49 11.96 -20.59
N ALA A 519 -3.88 11.58 -19.37
CA ALA A 519 -4.44 10.27 -19.09
C ALA A 519 -5.74 10.43 -18.29
N ALA A 520 -6.77 9.68 -18.66
CA ALA A 520 -8.02 9.55 -17.91
C ALA A 520 -8.00 8.28 -17.06
N HIS A 521 -8.38 8.41 -15.79
CA HIS A 521 -8.46 7.30 -14.85
C HIS A 521 -9.78 7.36 -14.09
N ALA A 522 -10.61 6.34 -14.23
CA ALA A 522 -11.70 6.08 -13.31
C ALA A 522 -11.27 5.01 -12.30
N CYS A 523 -11.80 5.09 -11.09
CA CYS A 523 -11.54 4.09 -10.07
C CYS A 523 -12.81 3.74 -9.30
N SER A 524 -13.02 2.46 -9.02
CA SER A 524 -14.01 2.01 -8.05
C SER A 524 -13.35 1.86 -6.69
N HIS A 525 -13.69 2.73 -5.74
CA HIS A 525 -13.32 2.59 -4.33
C HIS A 525 -14.58 2.52 -3.48
N GLY A 526 -14.54 1.71 -2.40
CA GLY A 526 -15.66 1.53 -1.49
C GLY A 526 -16.67 0.50 -1.98
N ALA A 527 -16.22 -0.74 -2.25
CA ALA A 527 -17.02 -1.84 -2.81
C ALA A 527 -18.32 -2.17 -2.04
N GLY A 528 -18.61 -1.52 -0.91
CA GLY A 528 -19.84 -1.69 -0.13
C GLY A 528 -20.03 -3.08 0.45
N THR A 529 -19.07 -3.98 0.25
CA THR A 529 -19.15 -5.39 0.66
C THR A 529 -18.88 -5.58 2.14
N ASN A 530 -18.13 -4.66 2.78
CA ASN A 530 -17.88 -4.68 4.21
C ASN A 530 -18.38 -3.37 4.84
N PRO A 531 -19.23 -3.42 5.88
CA PRO A 531 -19.62 -2.22 6.60
C PRO A 531 -18.41 -1.60 7.30
N ALA A 532 -18.27 -0.28 7.21
CA ALA A 532 -17.41 0.47 8.13
C ALA A 532 -18.24 0.81 9.37
N THR A 533 -17.70 0.54 10.56
CA THR A 533 -18.34 0.90 11.83
C THR A 533 -17.56 2.01 12.52
N GLY A 534 -18.29 2.86 13.23
CA GLY A 534 -17.73 3.90 14.07
C GLY A 534 -18.64 4.17 15.26
N GLN A 535 -18.09 4.78 16.29
CA GLN A 535 -18.79 5.18 17.50
C GLN A 535 -18.37 6.59 17.88
N VAL A 536 -19.34 7.42 18.27
CA VAL A 536 -19.09 8.70 18.92
C VAL A 536 -19.55 8.59 20.37
N ILE A 537 -18.66 8.90 21.29
CA ILE A 537 -18.95 8.92 22.74
C ILE A 537 -18.84 10.36 23.19
N VAL A 538 -19.94 10.94 23.65
CA VAL A 538 -19.95 12.28 24.26
C VAL A 538 -19.80 12.10 25.76
N ASN A 539 -18.72 12.66 26.30
CA ASN A 539 -18.41 12.60 27.73
C ASN A 539 -19.25 13.64 28.49
N SER A 540 -19.32 13.50 29.81
CA SER A 540 -20.10 14.39 30.67
C SER A 540 -19.61 15.85 30.69
N ASP A 541 -18.36 16.10 30.29
CA ASP A 541 -17.76 17.43 30.16
C ASP A 541 -18.01 18.08 28.79
N GLY A 542 -18.75 17.39 27.89
CA GLY A 542 -19.03 17.84 26.53
C GLY A 542 -17.96 17.49 25.50
N SER A 543 -16.83 16.89 25.90
CA SER A 543 -15.83 16.39 24.95
C SER A 543 -16.34 15.14 24.21
N ALA A 544 -15.89 14.92 22.97
CA ALA A 544 -16.31 13.79 22.15
C ALA A 544 -15.12 12.88 21.77
N GLN A 545 -15.30 11.56 21.87
CA GLN A 545 -14.37 10.57 21.35
C GLN A 545 -14.95 9.94 20.07
N CYS A 546 -14.19 9.99 18.98
CA CYS A 546 -14.55 9.33 17.72
C CYS A 546 -13.72 8.05 17.55
N VAL A 547 -14.39 6.91 17.54
CA VAL A 547 -13.81 5.60 17.23
C VAL A 547 -14.21 5.23 15.81
N SER A 548 -13.24 4.85 14.98
CA SER A 548 -13.46 4.42 13.61
C SER A 548 -12.68 3.14 13.31
N GLY A 549 -13.24 2.28 12.47
CA GLY A 549 -12.52 1.14 11.91
C GLY A 549 -11.41 1.52 10.91
N CYS A 550 -11.30 2.80 10.53
CA CYS A 550 -10.25 3.32 9.65
C CYS A 550 -8.90 3.41 10.36
N THR A 551 -7.81 3.12 9.63
CA THR A 551 -6.44 3.11 10.17
C THR A 551 -5.65 4.31 9.64
N GLU A 552 -5.09 5.15 10.51
CA GLU A 552 -4.20 6.23 10.08
C GLU A 552 -2.87 5.67 9.56
N ILE A 553 -2.59 5.92 8.28
CA ILE A 553 -1.39 5.42 7.60
C ILE A 553 -0.62 6.51 6.84
N GLY A 554 -0.86 7.78 7.16
CA GLY A 554 -0.23 8.91 6.48
C GLY A 554 -1.13 9.84 5.67
N PRO A 555 -2.38 9.52 5.24
CA PRO A 555 -3.21 10.47 4.48
C PRO A 555 -4.01 11.46 5.35
N GLY A 556 -4.21 11.22 6.65
CA GLY A 556 -4.95 12.14 7.53
C GLY A 556 -6.33 11.66 7.96
N GLN A 557 -6.62 10.37 7.80
CA GLN A 557 -7.89 9.73 8.17
C GLN A 557 -8.35 10.06 9.59
N ARG A 558 -7.43 10.12 10.57
CA ARG A 558 -7.82 10.48 11.95
C ARG A 558 -8.37 11.91 12.04
N THR A 559 -7.78 12.82 11.28
CA THR A 559 -8.23 14.22 11.21
C THR A 559 -9.54 14.30 10.45
N GLU A 560 -9.66 13.61 9.31
CA GLU A 560 -10.88 13.59 8.50
C GLU A 560 -12.08 13.01 9.27
N MET A 561 -11.90 11.90 10.01
CA MET A 561 -12.96 11.34 10.85
C MET A 561 -13.38 12.28 11.98
N ALA A 562 -12.42 13.00 12.59
CA ALA A 562 -12.72 14.01 13.60
C ALA A 562 -13.48 15.21 13.01
N MET A 563 -13.13 15.65 11.79
CA MET A 563 -13.87 16.71 11.08
C MET A 563 -15.31 16.28 10.77
N ILE A 564 -15.51 15.04 10.31
CA ILE A 564 -16.85 14.50 10.05
C ILE A 564 -17.67 14.45 11.33
N ALA A 565 -17.09 13.97 12.43
CA ALA A 565 -17.77 13.93 13.72
C ALA A 565 -18.10 15.34 14.23
N ALA A 566 -17.18 16.30 14.10
CA ALA A 566 -17.38 17.68 14.54
C ALA A 566 -18.42 18.44 13.70
N GLU A 567 -18.58 18.11 12.41
CA GLU A 567 -19.63 18.71 11.58
C GLU A 567 -21.02 18.11 11.87
N ALA A 568 -21.07 16.86 12.34
CA ALA A 568 -22.31 16.13 12.58
C ALA A 568 -22.91 16.36 13.99
N LEU A 569 -22.08 16.78 14.94
CA LEU A 569 -22.46 17.16 16.31
C LEU A 569 -22.75 18.67 16.37
#